data_AF-A0A965PKD4-F1
#
_entry.id   AF-A0A965PKD4-F1
#
_cell.length_a   1.000
_cell.length_b   1.000
_cell.length_c   1.000
_cell.angle_alpha   90.00
_cell.angle_beta   90.00
_cell.angle_gamma   90.00
#
_symmetry.space_group_name_H-M   'P 1'
#
loop_
_entity.id
_entity.type
_entity.pdbx_description
1 polymer ?
#
loop_
_entity_poly.entity_id
_entity_poly.type
_entity_poly.pdbx_seq_one_letter_code
_entity_poly.pdbx_strand_id
1 'polypeptide(L)'
;MTSPQKRKGHAAERAVVKWLRTYGFKANRVQAGRPDDQGDIEGLPGVVIEVKDRKQHNFEEYFTQLRRQIQAKDAWTGVIILKRRGQTDPADWIACMPAYEWIALLPHWTQMRDKERDVQP
;
A
#
# COMPACT_ATOMS: atom_id res chain seq x y z
N MET A 1 -9.80 -25.55 7.86
CA MET A 1 -10.87 -24.52 7.77
C MET A 1 -10.27 -23.13 7.94
N THR A 2 -10.61 -22.18 7.06
CA THR A 2 -10.14 -20.77 7.17
C THR A 2 -11.01 -20.01 8.16
N SER A 3 -10.40 -19.37 9.17
CA SER A 3 -11.15 -18.60 10.18
C SER A 3 -11.92 -17.42 9.54
N PRO A 4 -13.03 -16.95 10.14
CA PRO A 4 -13.77 -15.80 9.63
C PRO A 4 -12.89 -14.55 9.39
N GLN A 5 -11.92 -14.31 10.28
CA GLN A 5 -10.98 -13.20 10.17
C GLN A 5 -10.02 -13.36 8.97
N LYS A 6 -9.51 -14.58 8.73
CA LYS A 6 -8.69 -14.88 7.56
C LYS A 6 -9.48 -14.73 6.26
N ARG A 7 -10.74 -15.23 6.21
CA ARG A 7 -11.61 -15.03 5.03
C ARG A 7 -11.85 -13.55 4.74
N LYS A 8 -12.09 -12.76 5.79
CA LYS A 8 -12.31 -11.32 5.70
C LYS A 8 -11.08 -10.59 5.14
N GLY A 9 -9.89 -10.92 5.62
CA GLY A 9 -8.63 -10.41 5.05
C GLY A 9 -8.49 -10.76 3.56
N HIS A 10 -8.66 -12.03 3.20
CA HIS A 10 -8.56 -12.46 1.80
C HIS A 10 -9.59 -11.81 0.88
N ALA A 11 -10.79 -11.52 1.38
CA ALA A 11 -11.79 -10.77 0.60
C ALA A 11 -11.35 -9.32 0.36
N ALA A 12 -10.76 -8.66 1.35
CA ALA A 12 -10.23 -7.31 1.21
C ALA A 12 -9.04 -7.27 0.23
N GLU A 13 -8.08 -8.18 0.37
CA GLU A 13 -6.94 -8.30 -0.55
C GLU A 13 -7.41 -8.52 -2.01
N ARG A 14 -8.40 -9.38 -2.24
CA ARG A 14 -8.98 -9.60 -3.58
C ARG A 14 -9.66 -8.35 -4.14
N ALA A 15 -10.34 -7.57 -3.30
CA ALA A 15 -10.99 -6.33 -3.73
C ALA A 15 -9.93 -5.32 -4.20
N VAL A 16 -8.86 -5.11 -3.43
CA VAL A 16 -7.76 -4.22 -3.81
C VAL A 16 -7.06 -4.69 -5.09
N VAL A 17 -6.80 -6.00 -5.24
CA VAL A 17 -6.24 -6.54 -6.50
C VAL A 17 -7.16 -6.26 -7.69
N LYS A 18 -8.47 -6.48 -7.55
CA LYS A 18 -9.44 -6.19 -8.61
C LYS A 18 -9.41 -4.72 -9.00
N TRP A 19 -9.39 -3.83 -8.01
CA TRP A 19 -9.32 -2.38 -8.20
C TRP A 19 -8.01 -1.95 -8.87
N LEU A 20 -6.84 -2.41 -8.39
CA LEU A 20 -5.55 -2.09 -9.03
C LEU A 20 -5.51 -2.53 -10.50
N ARG A 21 -6.10 -3.68 -10.84
CA ARG A 21 -6.20 -4.14 -12.23
C ARG A 21 -7.04 -3.21 -13.12
N THR A 22 -7.97 -2.43 -12.58
CA THR A 22 -8.72 -1.44 -13.39
C THR A 22 -7.84 -0.27 -13.85
N TYR A 23 -6.70 -0.06 -13.19
CA TYR A 23 -5.67 0.91 -13.60
C TYR A 23 -4.57 0.27 -14.48
N GLY A 24 -4.73 -0.99 -14.89
CA GLY A 24 -3.79 -1.69 -15.76
C GLY A 24 -2.62 -2.38 -15.04
N PHE A 25 -2.56 -2.34 -13.70
CA PHE A 25 -1.53 -3.06 -12.96
C PHE A 25 -1.74 -4.58 -13.08
N LYS A 26 -0.65 -5.34 -13.23
CA LYS A 26 -0.65 -6.82 -13.20
C LYS A 26 -0.71 -7.35 -11.76
N ALA A 27 -1.60 -6.79 -10.96
CA ALA A 27 -1.66 -7.03 -9.52
C ALA A 27 -2.09 -8.46 -9.19
N ASN A 28 -1.46 -9.07 -8.20
CA ASN A 28 -1.84 -10.37 -7.62
C ASN A 28 -1.70 -10.33 -6.10
N ARG A 29 -2.39 -11.24 -5.40
CA ARG A 29 -2.12 -11.48 -3.98
C ARG A 29 -0.81 -12.26 -3.88
N VAL A 30 0.04 -11.91 -2.92
CA VAL A 30 1.23 -12.70 -2.62
C VAL A 30 0.78 -14.10 -2.19
N GLN A 31 1.44 -15.12 -2.75
CA GLN A 31 1.09 -16.52 -2.49
C GLN A 31 1.36 -16.88 -1.03
N ALA A 32 0.42 -17.62 -0.41
CA ALA A 32 0.61 -18.14 0.94
C ALA A 32 1.86 -19.04 1.02
N GLY A 33 2.63 -18.90 2.09
CA GLY A 33 3.90 -19.62 2.28
C GLY A 33 5.12 -18.92 1.70
N ARG A 34 4.96 -17.76 1.07
CA ARG A 34 6.06 -16.82 0.84
C ARG A 34 6.49 -16.16 2.15
N PRO A 35 7.74 -15.70 2.26
CA PRO A 35 8.18 -14.98 3.45
C PRO A 35 7.31 -13.75 3.72
N ASP A 36 7.07 -13.44 5.00
CA ASP A 36 6.22 -12.32 5.46
C ASP A 36 6.79 -10.93 5.13
N ASP A 37 7.92 -10.87 4.42
CA ASP A 37 8.61 -9.66 4.00
C ASP A 37 8.18 -9.14 2.61
N GLN A 38 7.21 -9.80 1.96
CA GLN A 38 6.78 -9.49 0.59
C GLN A 38 5.64 -8.46 0.48
N GLY A 39 4.88 -8.22 1.56
CA GLY A 39 3.59 -7.52 1.51
C GLY A 39 2.42 -8.44 1.11
N ASP A 40 1.21 -7.88 1.01
CA ASP A 40 -0.01 -8.62 0.66
C ASP A 40 -0.27 -8.68 -0.85
N ILE A 41 0.21 -7.68 -1.60
CA ILE A 41 -0.02 -7.55 -3.05
C ILE A 41 1.30 -7.37 -3.80
N GLU A 42 1.42 -8.07 -4.92
CA GLU A 42 2.52 -7.98 -5.88
C GLU A 42 2.03 -7.45 -7.24
N GLY A 43 2.95 -7.19 -8.17
CA GLY A 43 2.63 -6.69 -9.52
C GLY A 43 2.75 -5.17 -9.70
N LEU A 44 3.25 -4.47 -8.67
CA LEU A 44 3.63 -3.06 -8.69
C LEU A 44 5.12 -2.95 -8.30
N PRO A 45 6.04 -2.92 -9.29
CA PRO A 45 7.48 -2.88 -9.03
C PRO A 45 7.87 -1.71 -8.12
N GLY A 46 8.70 -2.00 -7.11
CA GLY A 46 9.20 -0.99 -6.18
C GLY A 46 8.19 -0.48 -5.15
N VAL A 47 6.99 -1.06 -5.05
CA VAL A 47 5.97 -0.67 -4.06
C VAL A 47 5.59 -1.87 -3.19
N VAL A 48 5.59 -1.67 -1.88
CA VAL A 48 4.98 -2.62 -0.92
C VAL A 48 3.55 -2.20 -0.64
N ILE A 49 2.62 -3.16 -0.68
CA ILE A 49 1.21 -2.91 -0.35
C ILE A 49 0.75 -3.90 0.71
N GLU A 50 0.26 -3.36 1.81
CA GLU A 50 -0.42 -4.08 2.88
C GLU A 50 -1.91 -3.74 2.87
N VAL A 51 -2.78 -4.68 3.21
CA VAL A 51 -4.24 -4.51 3.22
C VAL A 51 -4.80 -4.89 4.58
N LYS A 52 -5.44 -3.94 5.28
CA LYS A 52 -6.06 -4.21 6.59
C LYS A 52 -7.57 -3.97 6.54
N ASP A 53 -8.33 -4.99 6.93
CA ASP A 53 -9.76 -4.88 7.24
C ASP A 53 -10.00 -5.23 8.72
N ARG A 54 -9.89 -4.20 9.57
CA ARG A 54 -9.97 -4.28 11.04
C ARG A 54 -10.82 -3.13 11.58
N LYS A 55 -11.39 -3.31 12.78
CA LYS A 55 -12.14 -2.25 13.48
C LYS A 55 -11.22 -1.35 14.30
N GLN A 56 -10.14 -1.92 14.84
CA GLN A 56 -9.11 -1.25 15.61
C GLN A 56 -7.78 -1.46 14.89
N HIS A 57 -6.94 -0.44 14.86
CA HIS A 57 -5.69 -0.44 14.13
C HIS A 57 -4.53 -0.29 15.10
N ASN A 58 -3.49 -1.10 14.92
CA ASN A 58 -2.21 -0.95 15.61
C ASN A 58 -1.19 -0.38 14.61
N PHE A 59 -1.13 0.95 14.53
CA PHE A 59 -0.30 1.62 13.52
C PHE A 59 1.20 1.43 13.76
N GLU A 60 1.64 1.28 15.01
CA GLU A 60 3.04 1.00 15.33
C GLU A 60 3.49 -0.34 14.73
N GLU A 61 2.70 -1.39 14.93
CA GLU A 61 2.96 -2.70 14.34
C GLU A 61 2.91 -2.64 12.81
N TYR A 62 1.90 -1.97 12.25
CA TYR A 62 1.75 -1.89 10.79
C TYR A 62 2.89 -1.15 10.13
N PHE A 63 3.33 -0.02 10.69
CA PHE A 63 4.44 0.75 10.14
C PHE A 63 5.79 0.05 10.32
N THR A 64 5.99 -0.66 11.44
CA THR A 64 7.19 -1.48 11.65
C THR A 64 7.27 -2.61 10.63
N GLN A 65 6.15 -3.32 10.40
CA GLN A 65 6.07 -4.36 9.38
C GLN A 65 6.32 -3.80 7.98
N LEU A 66 5.63 -2.71 7.62
CA LEU A 66 5.75 -2.07 6.30
C LEU A 66 7.19 -1.67 6.03
N ARG A 67 7.87 -1.02 6.99
CA ARG A 67 9.27 -0.62 6.86
C ARG A 67 10.19 -1.80 6.59
N ARG A 68 10.02 -2.91 7.32
CA ARG A 68 10.81 -4.14 7.12
C ARG A 68 10.62 -4.70 5.71
N GLN A 69 9.40 -4.71 5.21
CA GLN A 69 9.07 -5.21 3.87
C GLN A 69 9.66 -4.32 2.77
N ILE A 70 9.58 -3.00 2.93
CA ILE A 70 10.17 -2.03 1.99
C ILE A 70 11.68 -2.28 1.89
N GLN A 71 12.37 -2.43 3.03
CA GLN A 71 13.79 -2.73 3.08
C GLN A 71 14.13 -4.09 2.46
N ALA A 72 13.37 -5.14 2.77
CA ALA A 72 13.62 -6.49 2.26
C ALA A 72 13.43 -6.60 0.75
N LYS A 73 12.51 -5.82 0.16
CA LYS A 73 12.23 -5.82 -1.28
C LYS A 73 13.04 -4.79 -2.07
N ASP A 74 13.89 -4.01 -1.41
CA ASP A 74 14.53 -2.84 -2.01
C ASP A 74 13.50 -1.94 -2.73
N ALA A 75 12.34 -1.76 -2.07
CA ALA A 75 11.24 -0.97 -2.60
C ALA A 75 11.50 0.51 -2.35
N TRP A 76 11.05 1.37 -3.25
CA TRP A 76 11.20 2.82 -3.08
C TRP A 76 10.12 3.41 -2.17
N THR A 77 9.00 2.71 -1.99
CA THR A 77 7.95 3.11 -1.04
C THR A 77 7.03 1.94 -0.63
N GLY A 78 6.11 2.21 0.30
CA GLY A 78 4.99 1.33 0.58
C GLY A 78 3.78 2.01 1.22
N VAL A 79 2.64 1.35 1.12
CA VAL A 79 1.33 1.84 1.57
C VAL A 79 0.55 0.75 2.29
N ILE A 80 -0.23 1.16 3.29
CA ILE A 80 -1.25 0.32 3.91
C ILE A 80 -2.63 0.81 3.44
N ILE A 81 -3.35 -0.05 2.72
CA ILE A 81 -4.73 0.19 2.31
C ILE A 81 -5.67 -0.32 3.42
N LEU A 82 -6.30 0.62 4.12
CA LEU A 82 -7.22 0.33 5.22
C LEU A 82 -8.66 0.37 4.72
N LYS A 83 -9.36 -0.76 4.80
CA LYS A 83 -10.78 -0.79 4.45
C LYS A 83 -11.59 0.11 5.38
N ARG A 84 -12.33 1.05 4.79
CA ARG A 84 -13.29 1.88 5.52
C ARG A 84 -14.56 1.09 5.83
N ARG A 85 -15.03 1.16 7.08
CA ARG A 85 -16.25 0.45 7.52
C ARG A 85 -17.45 0.91 6.68
N GLY A 86 -18.21 -0.06 6.18
CA GLY A 86 -19.39 0.18 5.33
C GLY A 86 -19.08 0.39 3.85
N GLN A 87 -17.80 0.55 3.46
CA GLN A 87 -17.42 0.72 2.06
C GLN A 87 -17.04 -0.61 1.40
N THR A 88 -17.42 -0.75 0.13
CA THR A 88 -17.15 -1.92 -0.71
C THR A 88 -16.12 -1.61 -1.79
N ASP A 89 -16.07 -0.39 -2.30
CA ASP A 89 -15.12 0.05 -3.32
C ASP A 89 -13.78 0.45 -2.68
N PRO A 90 -12.66 -0.20 -3.07
CA PRO A 90 -11.33 0.20 -2.61
C PRO A 90 -10.93 1.65 -2.94
N ALA A 91 -11.56 2.29 -3.94
CA ALA A 91 -11.34 3.71 -4.23
C ALA A 91 -11.73 4.63 -3.04
N ASP A 92 -12.69 4.21 -2.21
CA ASP A 92 -13.17 4.94 -1.03
C ASP A 92 -12.47 4.51 0.28
N TRP A 93 -11.44 3.67 0.17
CA TRP A 93 -10.66 3.19 1.31
C TRP A 93 -9.53 4.19 1.64
N ILE A 94 -8.85 3.96 2.76
CA ILE A 94 -7.81 4.88 3.23
C ILE A 94 -6.45 4.34 2.80
N ALA A 95 -5.72 5.12 2.01
CA ALA A 95 -4.28 4.93 1.85
C ALA A 95 -3.57 5.57 3.04
N CYS A 96 -2.90 4.76 3.86
CA CYS A 96 -2.19 5.19 5.05
C CYS A 96 -0.72 4.78 4.94
N MET A 97 0.19 5.71 5.25
CA MET A 97 1.62 5.50 5.20
C MET A 97 2.32 6.46 6.16
N PRO A 98 3.52 6.13 6.65
CA PRO A 98 4.36 7.11 7.32
C PRO A 98 4.59 8.34 6.44
N ALA A 99 4.67 9.53 7.03
CA ALA A 99 4.79 10.78 6.27
C ALA A 99 6.02 10.80 5.33
N TYR A 100 7.11 10.13 5.71
CA TYR A 100 8.32 10.04 4.90
C TYR A 100 8.12 9.21 3.61
N GLU A 101 7.24 8.19 3.64
CA GLU A 101 6.86 7.43 2.44
C GLU A 101 6.04 8.30 1.49
N TRP A 102 5.12 9.11 2.04
CA TRP A 102 4.34 10.06 1.25
C TRP A 102 5.23 11.07 0.54
N ILE A 103 6.23 11.61 1.24
CA ILE A 103 7.22 12.52 0.64
C ILE A 103 7.98 11.83 -0.51
N ALA A 104 8.30 10.54 -0.40
CA ALA A 104 8.96 9.79 -1.47
C ALA A 104 8.12 9.74 -2.76
N LEU A 105 6.78 9.83 -2.66
CA LEU A 105 5.86 9.88 -3.82
C LEU A 105 5.87 11.20 -4.58
N LEU A 106 6.63 12.21 -4.15
CA LEU A 106 6.62 13.57 -4.73
C LEU A 106 7.81 13.90 -5.67
N PRO A 107 8.40 13.00 -6.48
CA PRO A 107 9.65 13.30 -7.20
C PRO A 107 9.52 14.41 -8.26
N HIS A 108 8.31 14.84 -8.62
CA HIS A 108 8.10 16.03 -9.47
C HIS A 108 8.13 17.37 -8.71
N TRP A 109 8.04 17.37 -7.38
CA TRP A 109 8.07 18.61 -6.59
C TRP A 109 9.40 19.34 -6.74
N THR A 110 10.52 18.61 -6.76
CA THR A 110 11.85 19.20 -6.96
C THR A 110 11.98 19.87 -8.33
N GLN A 111 11.40 19.27 -9.38
CA GLN A 111 11.37 19.85 -10.73
C GLN A 111 10.45 21.07 -10.85
N MET A 112 9.41 21.19 -10.03
CA MET A 112 8.53 22.37 -9.96
C MET A 112 9.19 23.53 -9.20
N ARG A 113 9.89 23.25 -8.09
CA ARG A 113 10.61 24.25 -7.30
C ARG A 113 11.69 24.97 -8.12
N ASP A 114 12.41 24.24 -8.96
CA ASP A 114 13.48 24.83 -9.77
C ASP A 114 12.90 25.73 -10.87
N LYS A 115 11.73 25.38 -11.43
CA LYS A 115 10.98 26.25 -12.35
C LYS A 115 10.43 27.53 -11.70
N GLU A 116 10.08 27.51 -10.41
CA GLU A 116 9.63 28.71 -9.70
C GLU A 116 10.78 29.68 -9.36
N ARG A 117 12.00 29.15 -9.15
CA ARG A 117 13.21 29.98 -8.95
C ARG A 117 13.67 30.69 -10.21
N ASP A 118 13.51 30.07 -11.39
CA ASP A 118 13.85 30.67 -12.69
C ASP A 118 12.85 31.75 -13.14
N VAL A 119 11.73 31.93 -12.42
CA VAL A 119 10.65 32.88 -12.76
C VAL A 119 10.59 34.06 -11.77
N GLN A 120 11.33 34.03 -10.66
CA GLN A 120 11.50 35.19 -9.78
C GLN A 120 12.76 35.98 -10.18
N PRO A 121 12.64 37.31 -10.41
CA PRO A 121 13.76 38.16 -10.81
C PRO A 121 14.81 38.33 -9.72
#